data_AF-A0A838G2J0-F1
#
_entry.id   AF-A0A838G2J0-F1
#
_cell.length_a   1.000
_cell.length_b   1.000
_cell.length_c   1.000
_cell.angle_alpha   90.00
_cell.angle_beta   90.00
_cell.angle_gamma   90.00
#
_symmetry.space_group_name_H-M   'P 1'
#
loop_
_entity.id
_entity.type
_entity.pdbx_description
1 polymer ?
#
loop_
_entity_poly.entity_id
_entity_poly.type
_entity_poly.pdbx_seq_one_letter_code
_entity_poly.pdbx_strand_id
1 'polypeptide(L)' 'GQITPDEIAGTTQTSVQGGDVKITGEGDNLKVNDASVICGGVQTANATVYLIDSVLMPKM' A
#
# COMPACT_ATOMS: atom_id res chain seq x y z
N GLY A 1 3.24 -9.72 9.21
CA GLY A 1 1.80 -10.01 9.35
C GLY A 1 1.14 -9.74 8.02
N GLN A 2 0.13 -10.53 7.65
CA GLN A 2 -0.74 -10.19 6.52
C GLN A 2 -1.66 -9.07 7.00
N ILE A 3 -1.73 -7.97 6.25
CA ILE A 3 -2.67 -6.88 6.51
C ILE A 3 -3.60 -6.79 5.31
N THR A 4 -4.90 -6.84 5.58
CA THR A 4 -5.94 -6.77 4.55
C THR A 4 -6.17 -5.33 4.10
N PRO A 5 -6.77 -5.10 2.92
CA PRO A 5 -6.98 -3.76 2.38
C PRO A 5 -7.77 -2.85 3.33
N ASP A 6 -8.78 -3.40 4.00
CA ASP A 6 -9.65 -2.67 4.93
C ASP A 6 -8.91 -2.23 6.21
N GLU A 7 -7.85 -2.95 6.58
CA GLU A 7 -7.04 -2.65 7.77
C GLU A 7 -5.94 -1.61 7.51
N ILE A 8 -5.57 -1.37 6.24
CA ILE A 8 -4.54 -0.38 5.87
C ILE A 8 -5.11 0.97 5.43
N ALA A 9 -6.39 1.02 5.04
CA ALA A 9 -7.02 2.24 4.56
C ALA A 9 -6.94 3.37 5.60
N GLY A 10 -6.47 4.56 5.19
CA GLY A 10 -6.34 5.72 6.07
C GLY A 10 -5.16 5.67 7.05
N THR A 11 -4.31 4.64 6.96
CA THR A 11 -3.11 4.50 7.82
C THR A 11 -1.85 5.05 7.16
N THR A 12 -0.85 5.34 7.99
CA THR A 12 0.54 5.57 7.56
C THR A 12 1.37 4.39 8.02
N GLN A 13 2.18 3.83 7.13
CA GLN A 13 3.05 2.68 7.37
C GLN A 13 4.51 3.09 7.15
N THR A 14 5.42 2.52 7.93
CA THR A 14 6.86 2.74 7.75
C THR A 14 7.41 1.69 6.79
N SER A 15 8.05 2.15 5.72
CA SER A 15 8.74 1.27 4.77
C SER A 15 9.99 0.63 5.39
N VAL A 16 10.50 -0.44 4.78
CA VAL A 16 11.72 -1.13 5.25
C VAL A 16 12.94 -0.21 5.26
N GLN A 17 12.97 0.80 4.38
CA GLN A 17 14.05 1.80 4.34
C GLN A 17 13.91 2.86 5.44
N GLY A 18 12.77 2.92 6.14
CA GLY A 18 12.49 3.84 7.24
C GLY A 18 11.62 5.04 6.87
N GLY A 19 11.36 5.28 5.58
CA GLY A 19 10.46 6.35 5.12
C GLY A 19 8.97 6.01 5.28
N ASP A 20 8.13 7.04 5.44
CA ASP A 20 6.68 6.89 5.59
C ASP A 20 5.95 6.72 4.25
N VAL A 21 4.98 5.81 4.25
CA VAL A 21 4.06 5.52 3.15
C VAL A 21 2.64 5.72 3.65
N LYS A 22 1.90 6.64 3.02
CA LYS A 22 0.51 6.94 3.39
C LYS A 22 -0.45 6.13 2.52
N ILE A 23 -1.41 5.44 3.12
CA ILE A 23 -2.47 4.74 2.41
C ILE A 23 -3.76 5.53 2.56
N THR A 24 -4.43 5.82 1.46
CA THR A 24 -5.67 6.60 1.41
C THR A 24 -6.69 5.95 0.49
N GLY A 25 -7.93 6.41 0.53
CA GLY A 25 -9.03 5.80 -0.22
C GLY A 25 -9.61 4.57 0.47
N GLU A 26 -10.55 3.93 -0.20
CA GLU A 26 -11.31 2.78 0.30
C GLU A 26 -11.71 1.87 -0.86
N GLY A 27 -11.90 0.58 -0.57
CA GLY A 27 -12.27 -0.43 -1.58
C GLY A 27 -11.33 -0.43 -2.80
N ASP A 28 -11.92 -0.30 -3.98
CA ASP A 28 -11.19 -0.28 -5.26
C ASP A 28 -10.44 1.04 -5.54
N ASN A 29 -10.68 2.08 -4.74
CA ASN A 29 -10.06 3.40 -4.91
C ASN A 29 -8.88 3.63 -3.95
N LEU A 30 -8.24 2.56 -3.49
CA LEU A 30 -7.06 2.66 -2.64
C LEU A 30 -5.89 3.32 -3.36
N LYS A 31 -5.16 4.16 -2.63
CA LYS A 31 -3.93 4.81 -3.09
C LYS A 31 -2.82 4.67 -2.07
N VAL A 32 -1.60 4.48 -2.55
CA VAL A 32 -0.37 4.45 -1.77
C VAL A 32 0.46 5.67 -2.17
N ASN A 33 0.56 6.64 -1.26
CA ASN A 33 0.92 8.02 -1.58
C ASN A 33 0.07 8.52 -2.79
N ASP A 34 0.72 8.86 -3.89
CA ASP A 34 0.06 9.36 -5.10
C ASP A 34 -0.29 8.25 -6.11
N ALA A 35 0.22 7.03 -5.92
CA ALA A 35 0.02 5.89 -6.80
C ALA A 35 -1.32 5.18 -6.52
N SER A 36 -2.05 4.80 -7.55
CA SER A 36 -3.32 4.09 -7.42
C SER A 36 -3.09 2.59 -7.34
N VAL A 37 -3.83 1.90 -6.48
CA VAL A 37 -3.81 0.43 -6.40
C VAL A 37 -4.69 -0.12 -7.52
N ILE A 38 -4.11 -0.89 -8.44
CA ILE A 38 -4.83 -1.53 -9.56
C ILE A 38 -5.41 -2.88 -9.14
N CYS A 39 -4.64 -3.63 -8.36
CA CYS A 39 -5.04 -4.95 -7.87
C CYS A 39 -4.46 -5.11 -6.46
N GLY A 40 -5.34 -5.01 -5.46
CA GLY A 40 -4.96 -5.09 -4.06
C GLY A 40 -5.18 -6.48 -3.47
N GLY A 41 -4.44 -6.81 -2.41
CA GLY A 41 -4.80 -7.94 -1.57
C GLY A 41 -4.38 -9.33 -2.07
N VAL A 42 -3.42 -9.43 -3.01
CA VAL A 42 -2.97 -10.74 -3.53
C VAL A 42 -2.20 -11.49 -2.42
N GLN A 43 -2.81 -12.54 -1.88
CA GLN A 43 -2.19 -13.34 -0.84
C GLN A 43 -1.08 -14.22 -1.41
N THR A 44 0.07 -14.17 -0.75
CA THR A 44 1.19 -15.08 -0.95
C THR A 44 1.47 -15.82 0.36
N ALA A 45 2.36 -16.82 0.31
CA ALA A 45 2.70 -17.61 1.50
C ALA A 45 3.17 -16.76 2.71
N ASN A 46 3.80 -15.61 2.46
CA ASN A 46 4.44 -14.81 3.52
C ASN A 46 3.95 -13.35 3.59
N ALA A 47 3.18 -12.89 2.60
CA ALA A 47 2.83 -11.48 2.47
C ALA A 47 1.54 -11.27 1.68
N THR A 48 1.03 -10.05 1.74
CA THR A 48 -0.01 -9.54 0.85
C THR A 48 0.65 -8.59 -0.14
N VAL A 49 0.43 -8.81 -1.44
CA VAL A 49 0.98 -7.98 -2.51
C VAL A 49 -0.11 -7.06 -3.07
N TYR A 50 0.25 -5.80 -3.27
CA TYR A 50 -0.59 -4.78 -3.89
C TYR A 50 0.12 -4.26 -5.15
N LEU A 51 -0.56 -4.32 -6.30
CA LEU A 51 -0.10 -3.76 -7.56
C LEU A 51 -0.53 -2.31 -7.65
N ILE A 52 0.41 -1.43 -7.97
CA ILE A 52 0.19 0.02 -8.12
C ILE A 52 0.55 0.47 -9.54
N ASP A 53 -0.03 1.58 -9.98
CA ASP A 53 0.13 2.14 -11.34
C ASP A 53 1.43 2.92 -11.57
N SER A 54 2.12 3.30 -10.49
CA SER A 54 3.25 4.22 -10.53
C SER A 54 4.36 3.80 -9.58
N VAL A 55 5.61 4.07 -9.94
CA VAL A 55 6.77 3.82 -9.06
C VAL A 55 6.79 4.84 -7.92
N LEU A 56 6.94 4.35 -6.69
CA LEU A 56 7.16 5.22 -5.54
C LEU A 56 8.61 5.67 -5.49
N MET A 57 8.81 6.98 -5.37
CA MET A 57 10.13 7.58 -5.15
C MET A 57 10.37 7.74 -3.64
N PRO A 58 11.56 7.39 -3.13
CA PRO A 58 11.94 7.72 -1.76
C PRO A 58 11.86 9.23 -1.52
N LYS A 59 11.40 9.63 -0.33
CA LYS A 59 11.51 11.03 0.09
C LYS A 59 12.98 11.31 0.41
N MET A 60 13.49 12.43 -0.10
CA MET A 60 14.84 12.93 0.19
C MET A 60 14.95 13.41 1.63
#